data_AF-A0A8J6XXL8-F1
#
_entry.id   AF-A0A8J6XXL8-F1
#
_cell.length_a   1.000
_cell.length_b   1.000
_cell.length_c   1.000
_cell.angle_alpha   90.00
_cell.angle_beta   90.00
_cell.angle_gamma   90.00
#
_symmetry.space_group_name_H-M   'P 1'
#
loop_
_entity.id
_entity.type
_entity.pdbx_description
1 polymer ?
#
loop_
_entity_poly.entity_id
_entity_poly.type
_entity_poly.pdbx_seq_one_letter_code
_entity_poly.pdbx_strand_id
1 'polypeptide(L)'
;MSEFAPMDILGKKFAKKLHGYAELEVHEYLTELARVMEGLLRERGELRQRVHHMEQELSAFRERESALKEALVAAQRSAETTIEVARAEGQRIVDEGHSLAERLVEEANQRALNIESLISDLRNRRREVRSELNRMVELLGGLIRDDQRREREEPSTPQLATFLRPTAAKTENGG
;
A
#
# COMPACT_ATOMS: atom_id res chain seq x y z
N MET A 1 10.53 -58.85 47.70
CA MET A 1 10.99 -60.07 47.01
C MET A 1 9.81 -61.03 46.92
N SER A 2 9.82 -62.00 46.01
CA SER A 2 8.69 -62.93 45.82
C SER A 2 9.05 -64.27 46.45
N GLU A 3 8.21 -64.82 47.35
CA GLU A 3 8.42 -66.13 47.99
C GLU A 3 8.36 -67.35 47.03
N PHE A 4 8.26 -67.08 45.73
CA PHE A 4 8.07 -68.06 44.66
C PHE A 4 9.00 -67.77 43.46
N ALA A 5 10.24 -67.30 43.69
CA ALA A 5 11.23 -67.40 42.62
C ALA A 5 11.56 -68.89 42.35
N PRO A 6 11.99 -69.27 41.13
CA PRO A 6 12.31 -70.66 40.82
C PRO A 6 13.30 -71.30 41.81
N MET A 7 14.28 -70.52 42.29
CA MET A 7 15.25 -70.96 43.30
C MET A 7 14.62 -71.17 44.69
N ASP A 8 13.60 -70.39 45.07
CA ASP A 8 12.90 -70.53 46.36
C ASP A 8 11.98 -71.76 46.36
N ILE A 9 11.40 -72.06 45.18
CA ILE A 9 10.58 -73.26 44.95
C ILE A 9 11.45 -74.52 45.00
N LEU A 10 12.57 -74.54 44.26
CA LEU A 10 13.53 -75.65 44.27
C LEU A 10 14.25 -75.81 45.62
N GLY A 11 14.46 -74.71 46.36
CA GLY A 11 15.07 -74.73 47.69
C GLY A 11 14.15 -75.17 48.82
N LYS A 12 12.85 -75.40 48.56
CA LYS A 12 11.84 -75.64 49.60
C LYS A 12 11.97 -77.02 50.23
N LYS A 13 12.33 -77.06 51.52
CA LYS A 13 12.39 -78.29 52.32
C LYS A 13 11.10 -78.52 53.09
N PHE A 14 10.65 -79.78 53.12
CA PHE A 14 9.43 -80.22 53.79
C PHE A 14 9.75 -81.16 54.97
N ALA A 15 8.94 -81.11 56.02
CA ALA A 15 9.10 -81.99 57.19
C ALA A 15 8.47 -83.37 56.91
N LYS A 16 9.23 -84.45 57.12
CA LYS A 16 8.75 -85.82 56.91
C LYS A 16 7.77 -86.24 58.00
N LYS A 17 6.70 -86.95 57.61
CA LYS A 17 5.67 -87.51 58.50
C LYS A 17 5.35 -88.94 58.09
N LEU A 18 4.84 -89.74 59.03
CA LEU A 18 4.61 -91.19 58.85
C LEU A 18 3.59 -91.53 57.74
N HIS A 19 2.68 -90.60 57.43
CA HIS A 19 1.82 -90.65 56.25
C HIS A 19 1.97 -89.30 55.52
N GLY A 20 2.39 -89.32 54.26
CA GLY A 20 2.67 -88.14 53.45
C GLY A 20 2.96 -88.50 51.99
N TYR A 21 3.02 -87.50 51.11
CA TYR A 21 3.28 -87.67 49.68
C TYR A 21 4.71 -88.17 49.39
N ALA A 22 4.91 -88.80 48.22
CA ALA A 22 6.21 -89.28 47.80
C ALA A 22 7.17 -88.10 47.55
N GLU A 23 8.34 -88.15 48.20
CA GLU A 23 9.34 -87.08 48.16
C GLU A 23 9.91 -86.82 46.75
N LEU A 24 9.88 -87.84 45.88
CA LEU A 24 10.32 -87.79 44.49
C LEU A 24 9.30 -87.06 43.59
N GLU A 25 8.03 -87.51 43.60
CA GLU A 25 6.93 -86.89 42.83
C GLU A 25 6.76 -85.41 43.18
N VAL A 26 6.89 -85.08 44.47
CA VAL A 26 6.86 -83.68 44.96
C VAL A 26 8.05 -82.88 44.42
N HIS A 27 9.26 -83.45 44.31
CA HIS A 27 10.41 -82.78 43.70
C HIS A 27 10.23 -82.57 42.19
N GLU A 28 9.70 -83.56 41.47
CA GLU A 28 9.45 -83.45 40.03
C GLU A 28 8.41 -82.36 39.75
N TYR A 29 7.29 -82.36 40.48
CA TYR A 29 6.27 -81.32 40.37
C TYR A 29 6.79 -79.92 40.74
N LEU A 30 7.60 -79.79 41.80
CA LEU A 30 8.23 -78.52 42.15
C LEU A 30 9.24 -78.05 41.10
N THR A 31 9.89 -78.98 40.39
CA THR A 31 10.82 -78.65 39.29
C THR A 31 10.07 -78.14 38.06
N GLU A 32 8.95 -78.77 37.70
CA GLU A 32 8.07 -78.28 36.63
C GLU A 32 7.46 -76.91 36.99
N LEU A 33 6.94 -76.76 38.22
CA LEU A 33 6.40 -75.51 38.72
C LEU A 33 7.45 -74.37 38.70
N ALA A 34 8.69 -74.65 39.11
CA ALA A 34 9.78 -73.69 39.06
C ALA A 34 10.09 -73.24 37.61
N ARG A 35 10.06 -74.18 36.64
CA ARG A 35 10.26 -73.89 35.21
C ARG A 35 9.13 -73.04 34.63
N VAL A 36 7.87 -73.34 34.96
CA VAL A 36 6.71 -72.53 34.55
C VAL A 36 6.78 -71.13 35.16
N MET A 37 7.13 -71.03 36.45
CA MET A 37 7.33 -69.75 37.12
C MET A 37 8.47 -68.92 36.53
N GLU A 38 9.57 -69.54 36.08
CA GLU A 38 10.63 -68.82 35.37
C GLU A 38 10.12 -68.21 34.05
N GLY A 39 9.35 -68.98 33.28
CA GLY A 39 8.70 -68.51 32.05
C GLY A 39 7.78 -67.30 32.30
N LEU A 40 6.87 -67.41 33.27
CA LEU A 40 5.96 -66.33 33.66
C LEU A 40 6.70 -65.08 34.17
N LEU A 41 7.78 -65.24 34.93
CA LEU A 41 8.60 -64.13 35.42
C LEU A 41 9.34 -63.41 34.27
N ARG A 42 9.77 -64.16 33.25
CA ARG A 42 10.44 -63.66 32.04
C ARG A 42 9.45 -62.92 31.13
N GLU A 43 8.32 -63.54 30.80
CA GLU A 43 7.25 -62.93 29.99
C GLU A 43 6.75 -61.63 30.63
N ARG A 44 6.47 -61.64 31.95
CA ARG A 44 6.11 -60.43 32.70
C ARG A 44 7.20 -59.36 32.65
N GLY A 45 8.47 -59.74 32.55
CA GLY A 45 9.59 -58.83 32.33
C GLY A 45 9.52 -58.15 30.97
N GLU A 46 9.39 -58.94 29.91
CA GLU A 46 9.24 -58.44 28.54
C GLU A 46 7.99 -57.56 28.36
N LEU A 47 6.83 -58.00 28.87
CA LEU A 47 5.59 -57.24 28.81
C LEU A 47 5.71 -55.88 29.51
N ARG A 48 6.42 -55.81 30.66
CA ARG A 48 6.71 -54.53 31.34
C ARG A 48 7.62 -53.63 30.51
N GLN A 49 8.63 -54.17 29.82
CA GLN A 49 9.48 -53.39 28.92
C GLN A 49 8.68 -52.87 27.70
N ARG A 50 7.83 -53.71 27.10
CA ARG A 50 6.95 -53.32 25.98
C ARG A 50 5.96 -52.23 26.39
N VAL A 51 5.30 -52.37 27.54
CA VAL A 51 4.40 -51.34 28.10
C VAL A 51 5.15 -50.03 28.32
N HIS A 52 6.31 -50.06 28.99
CA HIS A 52 7.07 -48.85 29.27
C HIS A 52 7.56 -48.14 27.98
N HIS A 53 7.94 -48.90 26.95
CA HIS A 53 8.28 -48.34 25.65
C HIS A 53 7.06 -47.68 24.97
N MET A 54 5.90 -48.34 24.97
CA MET A 54 4.65 -47.77 24.43
C MET A 54 4.18 -46.53 25.20
N GLU A 55 4.40 -46.47 26.52
CA GLU A 55 4.14 -45.26 27.33
C GLU A 55 5.02 -44.09 26.92
N GLN A 56 6.32 -44.32 26.67
CA GLN A 56 7.26 -43.31 26.18
C GLN A 56 6.87 -42.81 24.79
N GLU A 57 6.56 -43.71 23.85
CA GLU A 57 6.11 -43.34 22.50
C GLU A 57 4.81 -42.52 22.55
N LEU A 58 3.85 -42.94 23.38
CA LEU A 58 2.58 -42.24 23.55
C LEU A 58 2.76 -40.83 24.15
N SER A 59 3.72 -40.61 25.05
CA SER A 59 4.09 -39.27 25.52
C SER A 59 4.62 -38.42 24.36
N ALA A 60 5.62 -38.94 23.63
CA ALA A 60 6.21 -38.23 22.49
C ALA A 60 5.19 -37.93 21.37
N PHE A 61 4.20 -38.80 21.14
CA PHE A 61 3.09 -38.52 20.22
C PHE A 61 2.18 -37.40 20.74
N ARG A 62 1.81 -37.39 22.02
CA ARG A 62 0.99 -36.31 22.63
C ARG A 62 1.69 -34.96 22.62
N GLU A 63 2.99 -34.93 22.90
CA GLU A 63 3.82 -33.72 22.84
C GLU A 63 3.85 -33.16 21.41
N ARG A 64 4.07 -34.01 20.39
CA ARG A 64 3.99 -33.63 18.97
C ARG A 64 2.59 -33.16 18.57
N GLU A 65 1.54 -33.79 19.09
CA GLU A 65 0.15 -33.41 18.82
C GLU A 65 -0.19 -32.03 19.40
N SER A 66 0.30 -31.70 20.62
CA SER A 66 0.15 -30.36 21.20
C SER A 66 0.88 -29.32 20.36
N ALA A 67 2.17 -29.54 20.06
CA ALA A 67 2.97 -28.64 19.25
C ALA A 67 2.36 -28.41 17.85
N LEU A 68 1.78 -29.44 17.23
CA LEU A 68 1.07 -29.31 15.94
C LEU A 68 -0.22 -28.48 16.06
N LYS A 69 -1.01 -28.67 17.13
CA LYS A 69 -2.22 -27.87 17.41
C LYS A 69 -1.88 -26.40 17.68
N GLU A 70 -0.84 -26.16 18.46
CA GLU A 70 -0.33 -24.81 18.76
C GLU A 70 0.17 -24.12 17.49
N ALA A 71 0.95 -24.82 16.65
CA ALA A 71 1.40 -24.32 15.36
C ALA A 71 0.24 -24.03 14.40
N LEU A 72 -0.80 -24.88 14.38
CA LEU A 72 -1.99 -24.67 13.54
C LEU A 72 -2.80 -23.44 13.99
N VAL A 73 -2.99 -23.24 15.30
CA VAL A 73 -3.64 -22.04 15.85
C VAL A 73 -2.81 -20.78 15.59
N ALA A 74 -1.48 -20.86 15.70
CA ALA A 74 -0.59 -19.75 15.36
C ALA A 74 -0.66 -19.40 13.86
N ALA A 75 -0.67 -20.41 12.98
CA ALA A 75 -0.80 -20.21 11.54
C ALA A 75 -2.16 -19.61 11.16
N GLN A 76 -3.26 -20.07 11.77
CA GLN A 76 -4.59 -19.49 11.57
C GLN A 76 -4.62 -18.01 11.98
N ARG A 77 -4.18 -17.68 13.20
CA ARG A 77 -4.13 -16.28 13.69
C ARG A 77 -3.26 -15.39 12.80
N SER A 78 -2.14 -15.91 12.31
CA SER A 78 -1.25 -15.18 11.40
C SER A 78 -1.90 -14.92 10.04
N ALA A 79 -2.66 -15.88 9.50
CA ALA A 79 -3.41 -15.72 8.27
C ALA A 79 -4.57 -14.71 8.44
N GLU A 80 -5.34 -14.81 9.53
CA GLU A 80 -6.40 -13.87 9.90
C GLU A 80 -5.85 -12.44 10.01
N THR A 81 -4.78 -12.24 10.79
CA THR A 81 -4.10 -10.93 10.94
C THR A 81 -3.61 -10.39 9.59
N THR A 82 -3.07 -11.24 8.71
CA THR A 82 -2.58 -10.84 7.39
C THR A 82 -3.72 -10.40 6.47
N ILE A 83 -4.87 -11.08 6.53
CA ILE A 83 -6.08 -10.71 5.79
C ILE A 83 -6.67 -9.40 6.31
N GLU A 84 -6.68 -9.17 7.63
CA GLU A 84 -7.14 -7.91 8.23
C GLU A 84 -6.25 -6.73 7.83
N VAL A 85 -4.92 -6.87 7.94
CA VAL A 85 -3.95 -5.84 7.51
C VAL A 85 -4.08 -5.56 6.01
N ALA A 86 -4.18 -6.59 5.17
CA ALA A 86 -4.35 -6.40 3.72
C ALA A 86 -5.67 -5.71 3.35
N ARG A 87 -6.75 -5.95 4.10
CA ARG A 87 -8.04 -5.25 3.92
C ARG A 87 -7.97 -3.79 4.36
N ALA A 88 -7.36 -3.51 5.52
CA ALA A 88 -7.20 -2.15 6.04
C ALA A 88 -6.32 -1.30 5.10
N GLU A 89 -5.22 -1.86 4.63
CA GLU A 89 -4.32 -1.22 3.66
C GLU A 89 -5.00 -1.03 2.29
N GLY A 90 -5.76 -2.02 1.81
CA GLY A 90 -6.56 -1.90 0.59
C GLY A 90 -7.59 -0.76 0.66
N GLN A 91 -8.27 -0.62 1.80
CA GLN A 91 -9.21 0.48 2.04
C GLN A 91 -8.48 1.83 2.08
N ARG A 92 -7.35 1.93 2.81
CA ARG A 92 -6.50 3.14 2.88
C ARG A 92 -6.08 3.62 1.49
N ILE A 93 -5.66 2.70 0.61
CA ILE A 93 -5.26 3.01 -0.77
C ILE A 93 -6.44 3.55 -1.60
N VAL A 94 -7.65 3.01 -1.41
CA VAL A 94 -8.86 3.51 -2.07
C VAL A 94 -9.23 4.91 -1.58
N ASP A 95 -9.19 5.15 -0.27
CA ASP A 95 -9.55 6.43 0.34
C ASP A 95 -8.54 7.54 -0.01
N GLU A 96 -7.25 7.22 -0.04
CA GLU A 96 -6.20 8.12 -0.52
C GLU A 96 -6.32 8.39 -2.03
N GLY A 97 -6.72 7.39 -2.82
CA GLY A 97 -7.04 7.53 -4.24
C GLY A 97 -8.20 8.50 -4.49
N HIS A 98 -9.30 8.37 -3.75
CA HIS A 98 -10.42 9.31 -3.80
C HIS A 98 -9.99 10.71 -3.36
N SER A 99 -9.30 10.86 -2.23
CA SER A 99 -8.83 12.16 -1.74
C SER A 99 -7.85 12.84 -2.71
N LEU A 100 -7.03 12.08 -3.45
CA LEU A 100 -6.17 12.63 -4.50
C LEU A 100 -6.99 13.05 -5.73
N ALA A 101 -7.98 12.26 -6.15
CA ALA A 101 -8.85 12.58 -7.28
C ALA A 101 -9.68 13.85 -7.02
N GLU A 102 -10.27 13.99 -5.83
CA GLU A 102 -11.01 15.20 -5.41
C GLU A 102 -10.13 16.45 -5.48
N ARG A 103 -8.91 16.39 -4.93
CA ARG A 103 -7.95 17.51 -4.98
C ARG A 103 -7.53 17.87 -6.41
N LEU A 104 -7.35 16.88 -7.28
CA LEU A 104 -7.01 17.11 -8.69
C LEU A 104 -8.18 17.74 -9.47
N VAL A 105 -9.42 17.34 -9.19
CA VAL A 105 -10.62 17.95 -9.78
C VAL A 105 -10.78 19.39 -9.29
N GLU A 106 -10.60 19.65 -7.99
CA GLU A 106 -10.71 21.01 -7.45
C GLU A 106 -9.60 21.94 -7.97
N GLU A 107 -8.37 21.46 -8.07
CA GLU A 107 -7.29 22.25 -8.69
C GLU A 107 -7.57 22.53 -10.17
N ALA A 108 -8.12 21.56 -10.92
CA ALA A 108 -8.52 21.76 -12.31
C ALA A 108 -9.66 22.78 -12.45
N ASN A 109 -10.66 22.74 -11.57
CA ASN A 109 -11.77 23.71 -11.51
C ASN A 109 -11.24 25.12 -11.23
N GLN A 110 -10.40 25.29 -10.21
CA GLN A 110 -9.83 26.60 -9.86
C GLN A 110 -8.94 27.16 -10.99
N ARG A 111 -8.15 26.30 -11.66
CA ARG A 111 -7.38 26.68 -12.84
C ARG A 111 -8.29 27.12 -14.00
N ALA A 112 -9.41 26.43 -14.23
CA ALA A 112 -10.38 26.81 -15.27
C ALA A 112 -11.04 28.17 -14.98
N LEU A 113 -11.51 28.41 -13.76
CA LEU A 113 -12.08 29.69 -13.33
C LEU A 113 -11.07 30.85 -13.48
N ASN A 114 -9.81 30.63 -13.12
CA ASN A 114 -8.74 31.61 -13.30
C ASN A 114 -8.52 31.94 -14.79
N ILE A 115 -8.55 30.93 -15.67
CA ILE A 115 -8.42 31.10 -17.13
C ILE A 115 -9.63 31.87 -17.69
N GLU A 116 -10.86 31.58 -17.25
CA GLU A 116 -12.06 32.31 -17.67
C GLU A 116 -12.03 33.79 -17.27
N SER A 117 -11.56 34.10 -16.05
CA SER A 117 -11.35 35.49 -15.61
C SER A 117 -10.33 36.20 -16.52
N LEU A 118 -9.15 35.61 -16.72
CA LEU A 118 -8.11 36.17 -17.58
C LEU A 118 -8.61 36.40 -19.02
N ILE A 119 -9.41 35.49 -19.56
CA ILE A 119 -10.06 35.64 -20.87
C ILE A 119 -11.07 36.80 -20.86
N SER A 120 -11.84 36.99 -19.78
CA SER A 120 -12.74 38.12 -19.61
C SER A 120 -11.97 39.45 -19.58
N ASP A 121 -10.90 39.54 -18.80
CA ASP A 121 -10.09 40.74 -18.64
C ASP A 121 -9.36 41.11 -19.94
N LEU A 122 -8.82 40.15 -20.66
CA LEU A 122 -8.25 40.36 -22.00
C LEU A 122 -9.32 40.80 -23.01
N ARG A 123 -10.56 40.28 -22.92
CA ARG A 123 -11.70 40.75 -23.74
C ARG A 123 -12.14 42.17 -23.37
N ASN A 124 -11.98 42.59 -22.11
CA ASN A 124 -12.24 43.96 -21.65
C ASN A 124 -11.16 44.91 -22.16
N ARG A 125 -9.88 44.60 -21.92
CA ARG A 125 -8.74 45.41 -22.37
C ARG A 125 -8.70 45.61 -23.89
N ARG A 126 -9.05 44.56 -24.65
CA ARG A 126 -9.22 44.64 -26.12
C ARG A 126 -10.36 45.56 -26.56
N ARG A 127 -11.43 45.70 -25.77
CA ARG A 127 -12.53 46.65 -26.03
C ARG A 127 -12.12 48.09 -25.70
N GLU A 128 -11.40 48.30 -24.60
CA GLU A 128 -10.84 49.60 -24.22
C GLU A 128 -9.92 50.16 -25.31
N VAL A 129 -8.87 49.42 -25.68
CA VAL A 129 -7.88 49.85 -26.69
C VAL A 129 -8.53 50.10 -28.06
N ARG A 130 -9.55 49.31 -28.44
CA ARG A 130 -10.32 49.57 -29.67
C ARG A 130 -11.13 50.88 -29.59
N SER A 131 -11.74 51.17 -28.45
CA SER A 131 -12.49 52.41 -28.22
C SER A 131 -11.56 53.63 -28.26
N GLU A 132 -10.37 53.52 -27.66
CA GLU A 132 -9.33 54.53 -27.68
C GLU A 132 -8.79 54.81 -29.09
N LEU A 133 -8.48 53.76 -29.86
CA LEU A 133 -8.07 53.88 -31.27
C LEU A 133 -9.17 54.51 -32.15
N ASN A 134 -10.43 54.12 -31.97
CA ASN A 134 -11.54 54.71 -32.71
C ASN A 134 -11.67 56.22 -32.42
N ARG A 135 -11.60 56.64 -31.14
CA ARG A 135 -11.60 58.06 -30.74
C ARG A 135 -10.43 58.82 -31.36
N MET A 136 -9.23 58.22 -31.41
CA MET A 136 -8.05 58.82 -32.03
C MET A 136 -8.26 59.05 -33.53
N VAL A 137 -8.85 58.08 -34.23
CA VAL A 137 -9.21 58.20 -35.66
C VAL A 137 -10.32 59.24 -35.89
N GLU A 138 -11.32 59.30 -35.00
CA GLU A 138 -12.39 60.31 -35.05
C GLU A 138 -11.85 61.74 -34.85
N LEU A 139 -10.92 61.94 -33.91
CA LEU A 139 -10.24 63.21 -33.64
C LEU A 139 -9.35 63.64 -34.81
N LEU A 140 -8.48 62.76 -35.32
CA LEU A 140 -7.62 63.05 -36.47
C LEU A 140 -8.46 63.34 -37.73
N GLY A 141 -9.52 62.56 -37.96
CA GLY A 141 -10.47 62.82 -39.03
C GLY A 141 -11.27 64.12 -38.84
N GLY A 142 -11.45 64.58 -37.60
CA GLY A 142 -11.99 65.90 -37.28
C GLY A 142 -11.04 67.01 -37.73
N LEU A 143 -9.80 66.97 -37.25
CA LEU A 143 -8.76 67.94 -37.61
C LEU A 143 -8.58 68.07 -39.13
N ILE A 144 -8.55 66.95 -39.87
CA ILE A 144 -8.45 66.95 -41.34
C ILE A 144 -9.66 67.65 -42.00
N ARG A 145 -10.87 67.50 -41.45
CA ARG A 145 -12.07 68.19 -41.99
C ARG A 145 -12.08 69.68 -41.68
N ASP A 146 -11.54 70.09 -40.53
CA ASP A 146 -11.46 71.49 -40.14
C ASP A 146 -10.34 72.22 -40.91
N ASP A 147 -9.24 71.53 -41.23
CA ASP A 147 -8.17 72.01 -42.09
C ASP A 147 -8.68 72.20 -43.54
N GLN A 148 -9.34 71.18 -44.11
CA GLN A 148 -10.01 71.25 -45.42
C GLN A 148 -11.15 72.27 -45.51
N ARG A 149 -11.67 72.77 -44.37
CA ARG A 149 -12.59 73.92 -44.35
C ARG A 149 -11.81 75.22 -44.50
N ARG A 150 -10.72 75.40 -43.75
CA ARG A 150 -9.86 76.59 -43.83
C ARG A 150 -9.32 76.79 -45.24
N GLU A 151 -8.80 75.76 -45.89
CA GLU A 151 -8.35 75.81 -47.30
C GLU A 151 -9.43 76.31 -48.28
N ARG A 152 -10.71 76.12 -47.97
CA ARG A 152 -11.86 76.57 -48.80
C ARG A 152 -12.40 77.94 -48.38
N GLU A 153 -12.12 78.35 -47.16
CA GLU A 153 -12.54 79.62 -46.57
C GLU A 153 -11.45 80.72 -46.75
N GLU A 154 -10.22 80.35 -47.11
CA GLU A 154 -9.18 81.27 -47.58
C GLU A 154 -9.61 81.98 -48.89
N PRO A 155 -9.73 83.32 -48.91
CA PRO A 155 -10.01 84.05 -50.13
C PRO A 155 -8.81 83.98 -51.07
N SER A 156 -9.02 83.62 -52.33
CA SER A 156 -7.97 83.67 -53.36
C SER A 156 -7.51 85.12 -53.59
N THR A 157 -6.46 85.58 -52.90
CA THR A 157 -5.89 86.92 -53.08
C THR A 157 -4.78 86.91 -54.15
N PRO A 158 -5.01 87.43 -55.37
CA PRO A 158 -3.98 87.51 -56.41
C PRO A 158 -2.99 88.66 -56.13
N GLN A 159 -2.05 88.47 -55.20
CA GLN A 159 -1.03 89.47 -54.85
C GLN A 159 0.12 89.56 -55.87
N LEU A 160 -0.21 89.71 -57.17
CA LEU A 160 0.76 89.82 -58.28
C LEU A 160 0.50 91.00 -59.24
N ALA A 161 -0.48 91.88 -58.95
CA ALA A 161 -0.94 92.88 -59.92
C ALA A 161 -1.27 94.27 -59.33
N THR A 162 -0.25 95.00 -58.83
CA THR A 162 -0.41 96.45 -58.54
C THR A 162 0.79 97.32 -58.92
N PHE A 163 2.03 96.91 -58.59
CA PHE A 163 3.20 97.82 -58.66
C PHE A 163 4.27 97.44 -59.69
N LEU A 164 3.83 97.33 -60.94
CA LEU A 164 4.66 97.63 -62.11
C LEU A 164 4.12 98.90 -62.80
N ARG A 165 4.85 100.01 -62.71
CA ARG A 165 4.93 100.99 -63.81
C ARG A 165 6.25 101.77 -63.77
N PRO A 166 6.89 102.05 -64.92
CA PRO A 166 8.24 102.62 -64.97
C PRO A 166 8.26 104.12 -65.34
N THR A 167 9.40 104.76 -65.09
CA THR A 167 9.93 105.87 -65.88
C THR A 167 11.43 105.64 -66.12
N ALA A 168 11.97 106.20 -67.20
CA ALA A 168 13.26 105.79 -67.76
C ALA A 168 14.28 106.94 -67.91
N ALA A 169 15.55 106.54 -68.04
CA ALA A 169 16.66 107.22 -68.72
C ALA A 169 17.18 108.56 -68.18
N LYS A 170 18.47 108.56 -67.79
CA LYS A 170 19.60 109.20 -68.51
C LYS A 170 20.93 108.60 -67.97
N THR A 171 21.88 108.14 -68.80
CA THR A 171 23.02 108.88 -69.41
C THR A 171 23.73 109.83 -68.43
N GLU A 172 25.05 109.86 -68.25
CA GLU A 172 26.20 109.21 -68.92
C GLU A 172 27.48 109.47 -68.07
N ASN A 173 28.66 108.86 -68.27
CA ASN A 173 29.07 107.78 -69.19
C ASN A 173 29.73 106.64 -68.34
N GLY A 174 30.95 106.08 -68.46
CA GLY A 174 32.08 106.14 -69.41
C GLY A 174 33.43 106.49 -68.76
N GLY A 175 34.37 105.54 -68.72
CA GLY A 175 35.73 105.69 -68.15
C GLY A 175 36.27 104.40 -67.56
#